data_AF-A0A3D3GFI5-F1
#
_entry.id   AF-A0A3D3GFI5-F1
#
_cell.length_a   1.000
_cell.length_b   1.000
_cell.length_c   1.000
_cell.angle_alpha   90.00
_cell.angle_beta   90.00
_cell.angle_gamma   90.00
#
_symmetry.space_group_name_H-M   'P 1'
#
loop_
_entity.id
_entity.type
_entity.pdbx_description
1 polymer ?
#
loop_
_entity_poly.entity_id
_entity_poly.type
_entity_poly.pdbx_seq_one_letter_code
_entity_poly.pdbx_strand_id
1 'polypeptide(L)'
;MAQRGGLNSVLILISALLCSFSISHASAAPISVLSFNLHGYHPTGEPERWLENRDGSRTATDSYLFFFAHQELERGHRVRLDRLARDLRQMSPDILFLQEVAAGSGETPKDCAAFYKKPANRNDDRFELNSVLRLANRLPDTYRAALACRGNVGWWTNQDTFKDQRVIRYTGPQNTRPEVVFDFGANPYPGGLIVEGLAMLVKAPLAIADEQRWTIPTSIAGDNGFVQAAAILLNGKRADSPWVIAVNVHGARKLKHFEQAVQIRRKISEYLSSLRLPGPFAGTIVGGDFNAQLSPDVSTVPWEMELSGRRYLSWPLEAAQLKTLKNELIKYNFNEKVDADASVRDPAEAEWRAEHAIENLLAFSREWNAIPGYTWGLQESLAFAQRRSLCKLPVGPEKWDASCSLKSRIDLIFTNTEMAVQNSYVVYSKNNWKSLQSLSDHPGLWAEFLPDSQR
;
A
#
# COMPACT_ATOMS: atom_id res chain seq x y z
N MET A 1 -48.51 19.30 -59.44
CA MET A 1 -47.92 19.78 -58.17
C MET A 1 -47.93 18.63 -57.18
N ALA A 2 -46.87 17.83 -57.17
CA ALA A 2 -46.71 16.70 -56.25
C ALA A 2 -45.24 16.66 -55.81
N GLN A 3 -45.02 16.15 -54.59
CA GLN A 3 -43.71 15.85 -53.99
C GLN A 3 -42.86 17.04 -53.53
N ARG A 4 -43.24 17.67 -52.40
CA ARG A 4 -42.28 18.39 -51.53
C ARG A 4 -42.27 17.91 -50.07
N GLY A 5 -43.08 16.91 -49.72
CA GLY A 5 -43.20 16.42 -48.33
C GLY A 5 -42.18 15.35 -47.90
N GLY A 6 -41.44 14.73 -48.83
CA GLY A 6 -40.58 13.59 -48.52
C GLY A 6 -39.17 13.95 -48.01
N LEU A 7 -38.58 15.04 -48.51
CA LEU A 7 -37.18 15.37 -48.19
C LEU A 7 -37.00 15.83 -46.74
N ASN A 8 -37.95 16.58 -46.18
CA ASN A 8 -37.83 17.08 -44.81
C ASN A 8 -37.97 15.96 -43.77
N SER A 9 -38.82 14.97 -44.02
CA SER A 9 -38.98 13.82 -43.11
C SER A 9 -37.75 12.91 -43.11
N VAL A 10 -37.09 12.74 -44.26
CA VAL A 10 -35.85 11.94 -44.37
C VAL A 10 -34.66 12.65 -43.72
N LEU A 11 -34.53 13.97 -43.87
CA LEU A 11 -33.46 14.74 -43.21
C LEU A 11 -33.60 14.72 -41.67
N ILE A 12 -34.83 14.81 -41.16
CA ILE A 12 -35.10 14.74 -39.71
C ILE A 12 -34.80 13.32 -39.19
N LEU A 13 -35.15 12.27 -39.93
CA LEU A 13 -34.84 10.89 -39.53
C LEU A 13 -33.33 10.62 -39.51
N ILE A 14 -32.59 11.10 -40.52
CA ILE A 14 -31.13 10.96 -40.57
C ILE A 14 -30.45 11.78 -39.48
N SER A 15 -30.96 12.97 -39.17
CA SER A 15 -30.43 13.80 -38.07
C SER A 15 -30.75 13.20 -36.70
N ALA A 16 -31.95 12.63 -36.52
CA ALA A 16 -32.32 11.91 -35.31
C ALA A 16 -31.50 10.62 -35.14
N LEU A 17 -31.26 9.85 -36.22
CA LEU A 17 -30.36 8.70 -36.19
C LEU A 17 -28.92 9.12 -35.87
N LEU A 18 -28.37 10.14 -36.54
CA LEU A 18 -27.00 10.63 -36.29
C LEU A 18 -26.84 11.23 -34.88
N CYS A 19 -27.86 11.88 -34.32
CA CYS A 19 -27.88 12.32 -32.92
C CYS A 19 -28.04 11.15 -31.94
N SER A 20 -28.77 10.09 -32.31
CA SER A 20 -28.92 8.87 -31.49
C SER A 20 -27.64 8.02 -31.46
N PHE A 21 -26.83 8.09 -32.53
CA PHE A 21 -25.53 7.42 -32.60
C PHE A 21 -24.38 8.21 -31.96
N SER A 22 -24.60 9.47 -31.56
CA SER A 22 -23.53 10.35 -31.03
C SER A 22 -23.54 10.52 -29.52
N ILE A 23 -24.41 9.84 -28.78
CA ILE A 23 -24.43 9.89 -27.31
C ILE A 23 -24.63 8.48 -26.74
N SER A 24 -23.81 7.54 -27.19
CA SER A 24 -23.39 6.49 -26.26
C SER A 24 -22.37 7.14 -25.34
N HIS A 25 -22.82 7.70 -24.21
CA HIS A 25 -21.93 7.88 -23.07
C HIS A 25 -21.44 6.47 -22.74
N ALA A 26 -20.28 6.10 -23.29
CA ALA A 26 -19.59 4.90 -22.86
C ALA A 26 -19.37 5.10 -21.37
N SER A 27 -20.20 4.45 -20.55
CA SER A 27 -20.04 4.40 -19.10
C SER A 27 -18.59 3.96 -18.88
N ALA A 28 -17.75 4.84 -18.33
CA ALA A 28 -16.34 4.48 -18.21
C ALA A 28 -16.25 3.35 -17.19
N ALA A 29 -15.39 2.38 -17.50
CA ALA A 29 -15.16 1.27 -16.61
C ALA A 29 -14.62 1.79 -15.27
N PRO A 30 -15.03 1.19 -14.13
CA PRO A 30 -14.44 1.51 -12.84
C PRO A 30 -12.94 1.22 -12.86
N ILE A 31 -12.17 2.03 -12.13
CA ILE A 31 -10.74 1.81 -11.92
C ILE A 31 -10.59 0.93 -10.69
N SER A 32 -10.04 -0.25 -10.89
CA SER A 32 -9.75 -1.21 -9.82
C SER A 32 -8.32 -1.05 -9.31
N VAL A 33 -8.15 -1.04 -7.99
CA VAL A 33 -6.88 -0.79 -7.32
C VAL A 33 -6.66 -1.83 -6.25
N LEU A 34 -5.46 -2.40 -6.20
CA LEU A 34 -5.02 -3.31 -5.14
C LEU A 34 -3.78 -2.74 -4.47
N SER A 35 -3.79 -2.62 -3.15
CA SER A 35 -2.64 -2.25 -2.34
C SER A 35 -2.25 -3.40 -1.43
N PHE A 36 -0.98 -3.80 -1.43
CA PHE A 36 -0.46 -4.75 -0.44
C PHE A 36 1.06 -4.69 -0.34
N ASN A 37 1.57 -5.12 0.81
CA ASN A 37 3.00 -5.23 1.05
C ASN A 37 3.58 -6.52 0.45
N LEU A 38 4.62 -6.39 -0.40
CA LEU A 38 5.21 -7.54 -1.09
C LEU A 38 6.35 -8.21 -0.30
N HIS A 39 6.95 -7.57 0.71
CA HIS A 39 8.04 -8.10 1.54
C HIS A 39 8.92 -9.12 0.81
N GLY A 40 9.86 -8.65 0.00
CA GLY A 40 10.48 -9.46 -1.05
C GLY A 40 11.29 -10.70 -0.62
N TYR A 41 11.38 -11.04 0.68
CA TYR A 41 12.10 -12.21 1.20
C TYR A 41 11.28 -13.19 2.03
N HIS A 42 9.95 -13.10 2.00
CA HIS A 42 9.12 -13.98 2.81
C HIS A 42 9.25 -15.47 2.39
N PRO A 43 9.59 -16.39 3.33
CA PRO A 43 9.86 -17.81 3.06
C PRO A 43 8.57 -18.65 2.97
N THR A 44 7.64 -18.24 2.11
CA THR A 44 6.33 -18.90 1.99
C THR A 44 6.47 -20.38 1.62
N GLY A 45 5.87 -21.27 2.41
CA GLY A 45 5.88 -22.72 2.22
C GLY A 45 7.02 -23.44 2.95
N GLU A 46 7.92 -22.70 3.59
CA GLU A 46 8.99 -23.31 4.40
C GLU A 46 8.47 -23.83 5.75
N PRO A 47 9.18 -24.78 6.39
CA PRO A 47 8.85 -25.22 7.75
C PRO A 47 9.07 -24.10 8.78
N GLU A 48 8.30 -24.14 9.87
CA GLU A 48 8.48 -23.23 11.00
C GLU A 48 9.88 -23.31 11.60
N ARG A 49 10.33 -22.18 12.15
CA ARG A 49 11.64 -22.02 12.78
C ARG A 49 11.49 -21.79 14.27
N TRP A 50 12.46 -22.32 15.00
CA TRP A 50 12.52 -22.24 16.44
C TRP A 50 13.93 -21.80 16.84
N LEU A 51 14.01 -20.90 17.81
CA LEU A 51 15.24 -20.59 18.51
C LEU A 51 15.37 -21.55 19.68
N GLU A 52 16.48 -22.27 19.74
CA GLU A 52 16.86 -23.11 20.86
C GLU A 52 18.02 -22.45 21.60
N ASN A 53 17.80 -22.14 22.87
CA ASN A 53 18.81 -21.61 23.77
C ASN A 53 19.76 -22.72 24.23
N ARG A 54 20.92 -22.36 24.81
CA ARG A 54 21.90 -23.33 25.33
C ARG A 54 21.37 -24.23 26.45
N ASP A 55 20.35 -23.78 27.17
CA ASP A 55 19.67 -24.56 28.21
C ASP A 55 18.63 -25.55 27.64
N GLY A 56 18.44 -25.59 26.31
CA GLY A 56 17.48 -26.44 25.61
C GLY A 56 16.05 -25.88 25.56
N SER A 57 15.80 -24.69 26.12
CA SER A 57 14.51 -24.01 25.97
C SER A 57 14.30 -23.55 24.54
N ARG A 58 13.05 -23.60 24.06
CA ARG A 58 12.70 -23.37 22.66
C ARG A 58 11.58 -22.36 22.51
N THR A 59 11.74 -21.44 21.56
CA THR A 59 10.74 -20.42 21.23
C THR A 59 10.52 -20.38 19.72
N ALA A 60 9.27 -20.46 19.28
CA ALA A 60 8.92 -20.29 17.87
C ALA A 60 9.25 -18.86 17.40
N THR A 61 9.85 -18.74 16.22
CA THR A 61 10.25 -17.44 15.66
C THR A 61 9.24 -16.89 14.68
N ASP A 62 9.40 -15.61 14.37
CA ASP A 62 8.74 -14.98 13.23
C ASP A 62 9.33 -15.50 11.90
N SER A 63 8.61 -15.31 10.79
CA SER A 63 8.97 -15.67 9.41
C SER A 63 10.00 -14.72 8.79
N TYR A 64 10.89 -14.19 9.61
CA TYR A 64 11.95 -13.27 9.19
C TYR A 64 13.05 -14.02 8.45
N LEU A 65 13.61 -13.37 7.42
CA LEU A 65 14.59 -13.98 6.52
C LEU A 65 15.86 -14.54 7.20
N PHE A 66 16.26 -14.00 8.36
CA PHE A 66 17.49 -14.39 9.06
C PHE A 66 17.45 -15.80 9.64
N PHE A 67 16.28 -16.43 9.71
CA PHE A 67 16.09 -17.79 10.21
C PHE A 67 16.03 -18.85 9.10
N PHE A 68 16.21 -18.44 7.83
CA PHE A 68 16.12 -19.30 6.66
C PHE A 68 17.38 -19.22 5.85
N ALA A 69 17.81 -20.34 5.28
CA ALA A 69 18.94 -20.37 4.36
C ALA A 69 18.57 -19.72 3.02
N HIS A 70 19.58 -19.25 2.28
CA HIS A 70 19.37 -18.52 1.02
C HIS A 70 18.47 -19.28 0.01
N GLN A 71 18.69 -20.59 -0.14
CA GLN A 71 17.89 -21.43 -1.04
C GLN A 71 16.42 -21.57 -0.58
N GLU A 72 16.17 -21.50 0.71
CA GLU A 72 14.81 -21.55 1.28
C GLU A 72 14.09 -20.22 1.03
N LEU A 73 14.79 -19.09 1.16
CA LEU A 73 14.28 -17.78 0.77
C LEU A 73 13.94 -17.73 -0.72
N GLU A 74 14.81 -18.25 -1.58
CA GLU A 74 14.57 -18.30 -3.02
C GLU A 74 13.32 -19.12 -3.37
N ARG A 75 13.23 -20.34 -2.81
CA ARG A 75 12.10 -21.24 -3.04
C ARG A 75 10.79 -20.62 -2.51
N GLY A 76 10.80 -20.11 -1.28
CA GLY A 76 9.61 -19.55 -0.68
C GLY A 76 9.11 -18.30 -1.41
N HIS A 77 10.03 -17.43 -1.84
CA HIS A 77 9.67 -16.27 -2.64
C HIS A 77 9.09 -16.65 -4.00
N ARG A 78 9.63 -17.69 -4.67
CA ARG A 78 9.09 -18.20 -5.93
C ARG A 78 7.64 -18.67 -5.76
N VAL A 79 7.37 -19.48 -4.74
CA VAL A 79 6.02 -19.95 -4.39
C VAL A 79 5.08 -18.77 -4.15
N ARG A 80 5.53 -17.75 -3.41
CA ARG A 80 4.77 -16.53 -3.14
C ARG A 80 4.42 -15.80 -4.45
N LEU A 81 5.40 -15.54 -5.31
CA LEU A 81 5.18 -14.85 -6.59
C LEU A 81 4.26 -15.63 -7.54
N ASP A 82 4.40 -16.95 -7.61
CA ASP A 82 3.56 -17.78 -8.48
C ASP A 82 2.11 -17.80 -8.02
N ARG A 83 1.88 -17.89 -6.71
CA ARG A 83 0.52 -17.82 -6.15
C ARG A 83 -0.06 -16.41 -6.32
N LEU A 84 0.70 -15.38 -6.00
CA LEU A 84 0.28 -13.99 -6.20
C LEU A 84 -0.04 -13.69 -7.67
N ALA A 85 0.79 -14.14 -8.61
CA ALA A 85 0.53 -13.94 -10.04
C ALA A 85 -0.77 -14.64 -10.50
N ARG A 86 -1.09 -15.82 -9.97
CA ARG A 86 -2.38 -16.48 -10.25
C ARG A 86 -3.55 -15.65 -9.74
N ASP A 87 -3.49 -15.20 -8.49
CA ASP A 87 -4.54 -14.37 -7.88
C ASP A 87 -4.73 -13.06 -8.66
N LEU A 88 -3.64 -12.40 -9.04
CA LEU A 88 -3.66 -11.14 -9.81
C LEU A 88 -4.17 -11.31 -11.23
N ARG A 89 -3.95 -12.45 -11.88
CA ARG A 89 -4.55 -12.74 -13.19
C ARG A 89 -6.07 -12.90 -13.10
N GLN A 90 -6.58 -13.37 -11.96
CA GLN A 90 -8.02 -13.53 -11.72
C GLN A 90 -8.67 -12.20 -11.31
N MET A 91 -8.08 -11.49 -10.35
CA MET A 91 -8.58 -10.18 -9.89
C MET A 91 -8.41 -9.10 -10.96
N SER A 92 -7.28 -9.15 -11.68
CA SER A 92 -6.93 -8.24 -12.77
C SER A 92 -7.06 -6.73 -12.42
N PRO A 93 -6.47 -6.25 -11.31
CA PRO A 93 -6.56 -4.84 -10.93
C PRO A 93 -5.90 -3.92 -11.96
N ASP A 94 -6.42 -2.72 -12.16
CA ASP A 94 -5.88 -1.74 -13.10
C ASP A 94 -4.60 -1.08 -12.56
N ILE A 95 -4.55 -0.85 -11.25
CA ILE A 95 -3.40 -0.29 -10.53
C ILE A 95 -3.05 -1.19 -9.35
N LEU A 96 -1.77 -1.53 -9.19
CA LEU A 96 -1.25 -2.22 -8.01
C LEU A 96 -0.26 -1.31 -7.28
N PHE A 97 -0.51 -1.06 -6.00
CA PHE A 97 0.45 -0.44 -5.09
C PHE A 97 1.18 -1.52 -4.31
N LEU A 98 2.50 -1.54 -4.44
CA LEU A 98 3.38 -2.50 -3.79
C LEU A 98 4.36 -1.75 -2.88
N GLN A 99 4.39 -2.14 -1.61
CA GLN A 99 5.34 -1.63 -0.62
C GLN A 99 6.36 -2.70 -0.22
N GLU A 100 7.46 -2.25 0.39
CA GLU A 100 8.61 -3.06 0.83
C GLU A 100 9.05 -4.11 -0.20
N VAL A 101 9.10 -3.65 -1.44
CA VAL A 101 9.59 -4.45 -2.55
C VAL A 101 11.08 -4.62 -2.33
N ALA A 102 11.49 -5.85 -2.03
CA ALA A 102 12.87 -6.11 -1.69
C ALA A 102 13.71 -6.54 -2.90
N ALA A 103 15.03 -6.35 -2.77
CA ALA A 103 16.02 -7.07 -3.54
C ALA A 103 17.43 -7.07 -2.94
N GLY A 104 18.28 -7.97 -3.45
CA GLY A 104 19.67 -8.19 -3.02
C GLY A 104 19.88 -9.36 -2.05
N SER A 105 20.78 -10.29 -2.42
CA SER A 105 21.45 -11.19 -1.47
C SER A 105 22.59 -10.44 -0.76
N GLY A 106 22.99 -10.94 0.41
CA GLY A 106 23.93 -10.27 1.34
C GLY A 106 25.35 -9.99 0.84
N GLU A 107 25.69 -10.29 -0.42
CA GLU A 107 27.07 -10.23 -0.92
C GLU A 107 27.41 -8.98 -1.73
N THR A 108 26.48 -8.04 -1.97
CA THR A 108 26.83 -6.80 -2.68
C THR A 108 26.14 -5.58 -2.10
N PRO A 109 26.89 -4.53 -1.69
CA PRO A 109 26.29 -3.21 -1.50
C PRO A 109 25.84 -2.71 -2.87
N LYS A 110 24.57 -2.95 -3.19
CA LYS A 110 23.95 -2.38 -4.39
C LYS A 110 23.43 -1.01 -4.00
N ASP A 111 23.83 0.00 -4.76
CA ASP A 111 23.11 1.28 -4.75
C ASP A 111 21.66 1.00 -5.19
N CYS A 112 20.71 1.30 -4.31
CA CYS A 112 19.28 1.15 -4.56
C CYS A 112 18.84 1.85 -5.86
N ALA A 113 19.44 2.99 -6.21
CA ALA A 113 19.15 3.66 -7.47
C ALA A 113 19.67 2.86 -8.68
N ALA A 114 20.88 2.32 -8.63
CA ALA A 114 21.42 1.44 -9.68
C ALA A 114 20.60 0.15 -9.83
N PHE A 115 20.07 -0.37 -8.73
CA PHE A 115 19.24 -1.56 -8.72
C PHE A 115 17.88 -1.35 -9.40
N TYR A 116 17.24 -0.22 -9.13
CA TYR A 116 15.95 0.17 -9.70
C TYR A 116 16.04 0.72 -11.14
N LYS A 117 17.25 0.99 -11.65
CA LYS A 117 17.50 1.46 -13.03
C LYS A 117 17.52 0.34 -14.08
N LYS A 118 17.59 -0.93 -13.69
CA LYS A 118 17.73 -2.03 -14.67
C LYS A 118 16.41 -2.26 -15.41
N PRO A 119 16.40 -2.20 -16.76
CA PRO A 119 15.22 -2.57 -17.51
C PRO A 119 14.92 -4.05 -17.26
N ALA A 120 13.64 -4.37 -17.09
CA ALA A 120 13.17 -5.73 -16.97
C ALA A 120 13.45 -6.47 -18.28
N ASN A 121 14.40 -7.40 -18.28
CA ASN A 121 14.39 -8.43 -19.30
C ASN A 121 13.30 -9.43 -18.90
N ARG A 122 12.27 -9.59 -19.74
CA ARG A 122 11.09 -10.41 -19.42
C ARG A 122 11.39 -11.88 -19.14
N ASN A 123 12.55 -12.35 -19.58
CA ASN A 123 13.00 -13.72 -19.37
C ASN A 123 13.99 -13.85 -18.20
N ASP A 124 14.28 -12.75 -17.50
CA ASP A 124 15.14 -12.78 -16.33
C ASP A 124 14.28 -12.89 -15.06
N ASP A 125 14.33 -14.05 -14.42
CA ASP A 125 13.65 -14.35 -13.15
C ASP A 125 14.65 -14.71 -12.03
N ARG A 126 15.89 -14.26 -12.17
CA ARG A 126 16.93 -14.46 -11.17
C ARG A 126 16.51 -13.87 -9.83
N PHE A 127 16.82 -14.58 -8.74
CA PHE A 127 16.41 -14.20 -7.38
C PHE A 127 16.93 -12.82 -6.96
N GLU A 128 18.07 -12.40 -7.52
CA GLU A 128 18.72 -11.13 -7.27
C GLU A 128 18.04 -9.94 -7.97
N LEU A 129 17.01 -10.18 -8.79
CA LEU A 129 16.18 -9.13 -9.38
C LEU A 129 15.10 -8.64 -8.41
N ASN A 130 14.59 -7.45 -8.72
CA ASN A 130 13.51 -6.84 -7.98
C ASN A 130 12.27 -7.73 -8.01
N SER A 131 11.66 -8.01 -6.84
CA SER A 131 10.48 -8.86 -6.75
C SER A 131 9.31 -8.40 -7.63
N VAL A 132 9.18 -7.09 -7.87
CA VAL A 132 8.15 -6.54 -8.77
C VAL A 132 8.43 -6.88 -10.22
N LEU A 133 9.69 -6.81 -10.66
CA LEU A 133 10.03 -7.16 -12.04
C LEU A 133 9.78 -8.65 -12.29
N ARG A 134 10.13 -9.49 -11.31
CA ARG A 134 9.86 -10.93 -11.34
C ARG A 134 8.36 -11.23 -11.31
N LEU A 135 7.58 -10.47 -10.54
CA LEU A 135 6.12 -10.56 -10.56
C LEU A 135 5.56 -10.13 -11.92
N ALA A 136 6.02 -9.00 -12.46
CA ALA A 136 5.57 -8.48 -13.75
C ALA A 136 5.82 -9.47 -14.89
N ASN A 137 6.93 -10.23 -14.86
CA ASN A 137 7.20 -11.30 -15.83
C ASN A 137 6.19 -12.46 -15.76
N ARG A 138 5.46 -12.60 -14.65
CA ARG A 138 4.39 -13.59 -14.47
C ARG A 138 3.00 -13.00 -14.73
N LEU A 139 2.87 -11.70 -14.96
CA LEU A 139 1.59 -11.06 -15.26
C LEU A 139 1.43 -10.87 -16.77
N PRO A 140 0.19 -10.63 -17.26
CA PRO A 140 -0.01 -10.28 -18.66
C PRO A 140 0.81 -9.07 -19.07
N ASP A 141 1.17 -9.04 -20.35
CA ASP A 141 2.06 -8.05 -20.93
C ASP A 141 1.55 -6.60 -20.90
N THR A 142 0.30 -6.43 -20.48
CA THR A 142 -0.38 -5.15 -20.32
C THR A 142 0.06 -4.38 -19.08
N TYR A 143 0.70 -5.02 -18.10
CA TYR A 143 1.21 -4.33 -16.91
C TYR A 143 2.55 -3.67 -17.15
N ARG A 144 2.66 -2.41 -16.73
CA ARG A 144 3.90 -1.63 -16.73
C ARG A 144 4.28 -1.29 -15.29
N ALA A 145 5.52 -1.61 -14.91
CA ALA A 145 6.03 -1.31 -13.59
C ALA A 145 6.74 0.05 -13.56
N ALA A 146 6.35 0.91 -12.62
CA ALA A 146 7.10 2.08 -12.18
C ALA A 146 7.73 1.77 -10.83
N LEU A 147 9.05 1.73 -10.78
CA LEU A 147 9.80 1.36 -9.57
C LEU A 147 10.35 2.61 -8.88
N ALA A 148 10.17 2.72 -7.57
CA ALA A 148 10.70 3.80 -6.75
C ALA A 148 11.55 3.26 -5.60
N CYS A 149 12.84 3.59 -5.63
CA CYS A 149 13.78 3.21 -4.59
C CYS A 149 13.48 3.96 -3.27
N ARG A 150 13.37 3.23 -2.15
CA ARG A 150 13.29 3.80 -0.78
C ARG A 150 14.67 4.06 -0.21
N GLY A 151 15.59 3.12 -0.43
CA GLY A 151 16.97 3.21 0.04
C GLY A 151 17.51 1.83 0.45
N ASN A 152 18.75 1.84 0.94
CA ASN A 152 19.38 0.65 1.50
C ASN A 152 18.94 0.53 2.96
N VAL A 153 18.05 -0.42 3.25
CA VAL A 153 17.63 -0.75 4.61
C VAL A 153 18.53 -1.87 5.12
N GLY A 154 19.50 -1.48 5.96
CA GLY A 154 20.43 -2.44 6.54
C GLY A 154 19.76 -3.21 7.67
N TRP A 155 19.73 -4.53 7.55
CA TRP A 155 19.41 -5.40 8.67
C TRP A 155 20.71 -6.03 9.15
N TRP A 156 21.18 -5.56 10.30
CA TRP A 156 22.51 -5.89 10.79
C TRP A 156 22.44 -7.19 11.59
N THR A 157 22.65 -8.34 10.94
CA THR A 157 23.11 -9.52 11.68
C THR A 157 24.63 -9.42 11.84
N ASN A 158 25.07 -9.12 13.06
CA ASN A 158 26.49 -9.15 13.40
C ASN A 158 26.95 -10.60 13.68
N GLN A 159 28.25 -10.80 13.82
CA GLN A 159 28.86 -12.10 14.12
C GLN A 159 28.30 -12.78 15.39
N ASP A 160 27.65 -12.03 16.28
CA ASP A 160 27.09 -12.50 17.55
C ASP A 160 25.57 -12.72 17.51
N THR A 161 24.90 -12.55 16.35
CA THR A 161 23.42 -12.63 16.22
C THR A 161 22.83 -13.93 16.79
N PHE A 162 23.53 -15.06 16.65
CA PHE A 162 23.13 -16.36 17.15
C PHE A 162 24.08 -16.91 18.23
N LYS A 163 24.76 -16.03 18.99
CA LYS A 163 25.76 -16.46 20.00
C LYS A 163 25.18 -17.39 21.07
N ASP A 164 23.97 -17.08 21.53
CA ASP A 164 23.31 -17.77 22.65
C ASP A 164 22.10 -18.61 22.22
N GLN A 165 21.77 -18.59 20.93
CA GLN A 165 20.62 -19.27 20.35
C GLN A 165 21.03 -19.95 19.06
N ARG A 166 20.50 -21.13 18.78
CA ARG A 166 20.59 -21.75 17.45
C ARG A 166 19.22 -21.84 16.81
N VAL A 167 19.18 -21.81 15.48
CA VAL A 167 17.95 -21.93 14.72
C VAL A 167 17.75 -23.40 14.36
N ILE A 168 16.62 -23.95 14.75
CA ILE A 168 16.21 -25.32 14.41
C ILE A 168 14.90 -25.32 13.63
N ARG A 169 14.68 -26.39 12.88
CA ARG A 169 13.39 -26.75 12.28
C ARG A 169 13.01 -28.16 12.69
N TYR A 170 11.73 -28.50 12.66
CA TYR A 170 11.29 -29.87 12.87
C TYR A 170 11.03 -30.57 11.54
N THR A 171 11.48 -31.82 11.42
CA THR A 171 11.34 -32.68 10.25
C THR A 171 10.80 -34.06 10.63
N GLY A 172 10.54 -34.90 9.63
CA GLY A 172 10.04 -36.25 9.81
C GLY A 172 8.52 -36.34 10.01
N PRO A 173 7.98 -37.57 10.17
CA PRO A 173 6.56 -37.77 10.40
C PRO A 173 6.09 -36.98 11.62
N GLN A 174 5.01 -36.21 11.45
CA GLN A 174 4.41 -35.36 12.49
C GLN A 174 5.30 -34.22 13.02
N ASN A 175 6.36 -33.82 12.29
CA ASN A 175 7.25 -32.71 12.68
C ASN A 175 7.87 -32.90 14.08
N THR A 176 8.44 -34.09 14.34
CA THR A 176 8.94 -34.46 15.68
C THR A 176 10.46 -34.42 15.80
N ARG A 177 11.21 -34.50 14.69
CA ARG A 177 12.68 -34.56 14.72
C ARG A 177 13.30 -33.17 14.54
N PRO A 178 14.00 -32.61 15.55
CA PRO A 178 14.69 -31.34 15.38
C PRO A 178 15.91 -31.51 14.47
N GLU A 179 16.11 -30.54 13.59
CA GLU A 179 17.26 -30.38 12.70
C GLU A 179 17.82 -28.96 12.88
N VAL A 180 19.13 -28.85 13.07
CA VAL A 180 19.80 -27.55 13.18
C VAL A 180 19.91 -26.94 11.79
N VAL A 181 19.39 -25.73 11.64
CA VAL A 181 19.51 -24.91 10.41
C VAL A 181 20.72 -24.01 10.52
N PHE A 182 20.83 -23.25 11.62
CA PHE A 182 21.98 -22.41 11.96
C PHE A 182 22.40 -22.73 13.38
N ASP A 183 23.66 -23.10 13.58
CA ASP A 183 24.16 -23.45 14.90
C ASP A 183 24.55 -22.19 15.72
N PHE A 184 24.89 -22.38 16.99
CA PHE A 184 25.35 -21.30 17.86
C PHE A 184 26.56 -20.57 17.26
N GLY A 185 26.51 -19.25 17.26
CA GLY A 185 27.55 -18.37 16.70
C GLY A 185 27.58 -18.35 15.17
N ALA A 186 26.67 -19.05 14.48
CA ALA A 186 26.53 -18.90 13.04
C ALA A 186 26.05 -17.48 12.70
N ASN A 187 26.51 -16.93 11.58
CA ASN A 187 25.93 -15.74 10.98
C ASN A 187 25.69 -16.03 9.49
N PRO A 188 24.45 -16.33 9.07
CA PRO A 188 24.17 -16.65 7.68
C PRO A 188 24.29 -15.43 6.76
N TYR A 189 24.26 -14.20 7.30
CA TYR A 189 24.18 -12.97 6.51
C TYR A 189 25.02 -11.81 7.10
N PRO A 190 26.34 -11.96 7.32
CA PRO A 190 27.15 -10.91 7.93
C PRO A 190 27.10 -9.61 7.13
N GLY A 191 26.55 -8.56 7.74
CA GLY A 191 26.40 -7.25 7.09
C GLY A 191 25.33 -7.18 5.99
N GLY A 192 24.30 -8.04 6.06
CA GLY A 192 23.20 -8.08 5.10
C GLY A 192 22.53 -6.72 4.88
N LEU A 193 22.37 -6.33 3.61
CA LEU A 193 21.60 -5.16 3.20
C LEU A 193 20.37 -5.62 2.43
N ILE A 194 19.19 -5.14 2.84
CA ILE A 194 17.97 -5.26 2.05
C ILE A 194 17.76 -3.94 1.34
N VAL A 195 17.64 -3.98 0.02
CA VAL A 195 17.18 -2.82 -0.73
C VAL A 195 15.68 -2.85 -0.72
N GLU A 196 15.04 -1.81 -0.18
CA GLU A 196 13.59 -1.67 -0.20
C GLU A 196 13.16 -0.55 -1.14
N GLY A 197 11.89 -0.61 -1.54
CA GLY A 197 11.25 0.43 -2.32
C GLY A 197 9.76 0.23 -2.47
N LEU A 198 9.19 1.15 -3.25
CA LEU A 198 7.82 1.12 -3.70
C LEU A 198 7.78 0.70 -5.16
N ALA A 199 6.65 0.14 -5.58
CA ALA A 199 6.35 0.04 -6.98
C ALA A 199 4.87 0.25 -7.25
N MET A 200 4.60 0.71 -8.47
CA MET A 200 3.27 0.80 -9.03
C MET A 200 3.23 -0.01 -10.32
N LEU A 201 2.31 -0.97 -10.43
CA LEU A 201 2.02 -1.62 -11.71
C LEU A 201 0.73 -1.04 -12.28
N VAL A 202 0.78 -0.59 -13.52
CA VAL A 202 -0.36 0.02 -14.22
C VAL A 202 -0.70 -0.83 -15.44
N LYS A 203 -1.95 -1.27 -15.54
CA LYS A 203 -2.47 -2.12 -16.62
C LYS A 203 -2.94 -1.28 -17.79
N ALA A 204 -2.56 -1.65 -19.02
CA ALA A 204 -3.14 -1.08 -20.23
C ALA A 204 -4.68 -1.26 -20.24
N PRO A 205 -5.45 -0.24 -20.69
CA PRO A 205 -5.00 0.91 -21.48
C PRO A 205 -4.45 2.09 -20.66
N LEU A 206 -4.43 2.03 -19.33
CA LEU A 206 -3.93 3.12 -18.50
C LEU A 206 -2.45 3.39 -18.80
N ALA A 207 -2.05 4.65 -18.72
CA ALA A 207 -0.69 5.08 -19.01
C ALA A 207 -0.17 6.10 -18.00
N ILE A 208 1.02 5.86 -17.46
CA ILE A 208 1.72 6.83 -16.61
C ILE A 208 2.21 7.98 -17.50
N ALA A 209 1.77 9.19 -17.19
CA ALA A 209 2.17 10.43 -17.86
C ALA A 209 3.33 11.14 -17.15
N ASP A 210 3.33 11.11 -15.81
CA ASP A 210 4.35 11.71 -14.97
C ASP A 210 4.49 10.91 -13.67
N GLU A 211 5.67 10.94 -13.05
CA GLU A 211 5.98 10.24 -11.79
C GLU A 211 6.81 11.14 -10.87
N GLN A 212 6.46 11.16 -9.58
CA GLN A 212 7.20 11.84 -8.53
C GLN A 212 7.48 10.89 -7.36
N ARG A 213 8.56 11.19 -6.63
CA ARG A 213 8.98 10.44 -5.46
C ARG A 213 9.37 11.39 -4.35
N TRP A 214 8.89 11.13 -3.15
CA TRP A 214 9.18 11.97 -1.99
C TRP A 214 9.63 11.13 -0.82
N THR A 215 10.71 11.56 -0.19
CA THR A 215 11.06 11.15 1.16
C THR A 215 10.52 12.21 2.11
N ILE A 216 9.68 11.80 3.04
CA ILE A 216 9.08 12.66 4.06
C ILE A 216 9.92 12.50 5.32
N PRO A 217 10.79 13.48 5.65
CA PRO A 217 11.72 13.33 6.75
C PRO A 217 11.00 13.27 8.09
N THR A 218 11.61 12.56 9.04
CA THR A 218 11.30 12.71 10.47
C THR A 218 12.52 13.24 11.21
N SER A 219 12.36 13.68 12.45
CA SER A 219 13.49 14.12 13.28
C SER A 219 14.45 12.98 13.68
N ILE A 220 14.12 11.71 13.38
CA ILE A 220 14.96 10.55 13.68
C ILE A 220 15.50 9.95 12.39
N ALA A 221 16.83 9.83 12.31
CA ALA A 221 17.50 9.22 11.16
C ALA A 221 17.00 7.78 10.91
N GLY A 222 16.61 7.48 9.67
CA GLY A 222 16.24 6.14 9.22
C GLY A 222 14.75 5.79 9.22
N ASP A 223 13.90 6.61 9.86
CA ASP A 223 12.45 6.36 9.97
C ASP A 223 11.66 7.39 9.15
N ASN A 224 12.03 7.53 7.88
CA ASN A 224 11.37 8.44 6.94
C ASN A 224 10.15 7.78 6.30
N GLY A 225 9.18 8.60 5.90
CA GLY A 225 8.06 8.18 5.08
C GLY A 225 8.46 8.23 3.62
N PHE A 226 7.89 7.34 2.81
CA PHE A 226 8.19 7.25 1.40
C PHE A 226 6.91 7.27 0.59
N VAL A 227 6.92 8.09 -0.46
CA VAL A 227 5.77 8.25 -1.34
C VAL A 227 6.22 8.13 -2.78
N GLN A 228 5.49 7.34 -3.55
CA GLN A 228 5.54 7.31 -5.00
C GLN A 228 4.19 7.81 -5.51
N ALA A 229 4.21 8.87 -6.31
CA ALA A 229 3.01 9.40 -6.95
C ALA A 229 3.15 9.35 -8.47
N ALA A 230 2.06 9.09 -9.17
CA ALA A 230 2.02 9.07 -10.62
C ALA A 230 0.73 9.71 -11.15
N ALA A 231 0.85 10.54 -12.17
CA ALA A 231 -0.29 10.95 -12.97
C ALA A 231 -0.59 9.85 -14.01
N ILE A 232 -1.81 9.30 -13.98
CA ILE A 232 -2.23 8.19 -14.82
C ILE A 232 -3.36 8.63 -15.74
N LEU A 233 -3.14 8.51 -17.05
CA LEU A 233 -4.15 8.69 -18.07
C LEU A 233 -5.04 7.45 -18.15
N LEU A 234 -6.35 7.62 -18.07
CA LEU A 234 -7.32 6.52 -18.03
C LEU A 234 -7.54 5.85 -19.40
N ASN A 235 -7.39 6.60 -20.49
CA ASN A 235 -7.65 6.16 -21.86
C ASN A 235 -6.37 6.19 -22.72
N GLY A 236 -5.26 5.69 -22.18
CA GLY A 236 -3.97 5.65 -22.88
C GLY A 236 -3.34 7.03 -23.09
N LYS A 237 -2.55 7.19 -24.14
CA LYS A 237 -1.76 8.42 -24.39
C LYS A 237 -2.53 9.54 -25.11
N ARG A 238 -3.87 9.52 -25.08
CA ARG A 238 -4.66 10.58 -25.72
C ARG A 238 -4.51 11.89 -24.94
N ALA A 239 -4.33 12.99 -25.66
CA ALA A 239 -4.15 14.32 -25.05
C ALA A 239 -5.38 14.76 -24.23
N ASP A 240 -6.58 14.36 -24.64
CA ASP A 240 -7.85 14.65 -23.97
C ASP A 240 -8.25 13.61 -22.93
N SER A 241 -7.39 12.61 -22.65
CA SER A 241 -7.72 11.55 -21.70
C SER A 241 -7.95 12.13 -20.30
N PRO A 242 -9.07 11.77 -19.64
CA PRO A 242 -9.18 11.96 -18.21
C PRO A 242 -8.00 11.31 -17.49
N TRP A 243 -7.60 11.88 -16.36
CA TRP A 243 -6.44 11.41 -15.63
C TRP A 243 -6.63 11.51 -14.11
N VAL A 244 -5.98 10.59 -13.40
CA VAL A 244 -5.98 10.54 -11.93
C VAL A 244 -4.55 10.70 -11.41
N ILE A 245 -4.42 11.10 -10.15
CA ILE A 245 -3.18 10.89 -9.41
C ILE A 245 -3.31 9.59 -8.63
N ALA A 246 -2.35 8.68 -8.77
CA ALA A 246 -2.23 7.49 -7.95
C ALA A 246 -1.03 7.66 -7.01
N VAL A 247 -1.23 7.41 -5.72
CA VAL A 247 -0.23 7.64 -4.67
C VAL A 247 -0.04 6.38 -3.85
N ASN A 248 1.16 5.81 -3.91
CA ASN A 248 1.60 4.68 -3.12
C ASN A 248 2.44 5.20 -1.93
N VAL A 249 2.04 4.86 -0.70
CA VAL A 249 2.66 5.34 0.54
C VAL A 249 3.26 4.20 1.36
N HIS A 250 4.41 4.46 1.96
CA HIS A 250 4.92 3.72 3.11
C HIS A 250 5.25 4.71 4.23
N GLY A 251 4.42 4.75 5.26
CA GLY A 251 4.54 5.70 6.37
C GLY A 251 5.41 5.19 7.53
N ALA A 252 5.88 6.11 8.37
CA ALA A 252 6.43 5.78 9.68
C ALA A 252 5.32 5.37 10.65
N ARG A 253 5.71 4.98 11.86
CA ARG A 253 4.81 4.48 12.92
C ARG A 253 4.52 5.56 13.95
N LYS A 254 3.50 5.34 14.80
CA LYS A 254 3.21 6.17 15.98
C LYS A 254 3.01 7.66 15.68
N LEU A 255 3.49 8.56 16.54
CA LEU A 255 3.36 10.01 16.39
C LEU A 255 3.95 10.51 15.07
N LYS A 256 5.03 9.88 14.61
CA LYS A 256 5.70 10.21 13.34
C LYS A 256 4.80 9.97 12.13
N HIS A 257 3.95 8.95 12.18
CA HIS A 257 2.94 8.70 11.14
C HIS A 257 2.06 9.94 10.95
N PHE A 258 1.54 10.48 12.05
CA PHE A 258 0.62 11.62 12.03
C PHE A 258 1.30 12.88 11.46
N GLU A 259 2.55 13.15 11.86
CA GLU A 259 3.37 14.22 11.28
C GLU A 259 3.53 14.07 9.76
N GLN A 260 3.89 12.87 9.31
CA GLN A 260 4.14 12.60 7.91
C GLN A 260 2.89 12.71 7.08
N ALA A 261 1.76 12.21 7.56
CA ALA A 261 0.54 12.20 6.77
C ALA A 261 0.02 13.62 6.46
N VAL A 262 0.29 14.62 7.31
CA VAL A 262 0.08 16.05 6.96
C VAL A 262 1.00 16.49 5.82
N GLN A 263 2.28 16.12 5.86
CA GLN A 263 3.25 16.47 4.83
C GLN A 263 2.98 15.76 3.49
N ILE A 264 2.55 14.49 3.53
CA ILE A 264 2.17 13.72 2.35
C ILE A 264 1.04 14.44 1.61
N ARG A 265 0.02 14.92 2.33
CA ARG A 265 -1.07 15.71 1.73
C ARG A 265 -0.54 16.93 1.00
N ARG A 266 0.29 17.74 1.67
CA ARG A 266 0.88 18.94 1.06
C ARG A 266 1.65 18.59 -0.21
N LYS A 267 2.44 17.51 -0.21
CA LYS A 267 3.19 17.06 -1.40
C LYS A 267 2.29 16.64 -2.55
N ILE A 268 1.19 15.94 -2.28
CA ILE A 268 0.19 15.60 -3.30
C ILE A 268 -0.43 16.88 -3.90
N SER A 269 -0.76 17.87 -3.06
CA SER A 269 -1.33 19.15 -3.51
C SER A 269 -0.37 19.98 -4.35
N GLU A 270 0.89 20.07 -3.93
CA GLU A 270 1.98 20.71 -4.68
C GLU A 270 2.15 20.03 -6.05
N TYR A 271 2.17 18.69 -6.05
CA TYR A 271 2.31 17.92 -7.26
C TYR A 271 1.16 18.16 -8.23
N LEU A 272 -0.08 18.05 -7.77
CA LEU A 272 -1.28 18.32 -8.54
C LEU A 272 -1.26 19.73 -9.16
N SER A 273 -0.86 20.72 -8.38
CA SER A 273 -0.78 22.12 -8.83
C SER A 273 0.34 22.35 -9.87
N SER A 274 1.38 21.52 -9.87
CA SER A 274 2.49 21.60 -10.82
C SER A 274 2.17 20.95 -12.17
N LEU A 275 1.23 19.99 -12.21
CA LEU A 275 0.87 19.26 -13.42
C LEU A 275 0.14 20.15 -14.43
N ARG A 276 0.42 19.90 -15.71
CA ARG A 276 -0.17 20.60 -16.86
C ARG A 276 -0.61 19.56 -17.89
N LEU A 277 -1.59 18.73 -17.51
CA LEU A 277 -2.17 17.73 -18.40
C LEU A 277 -3.42 18.31 -19.10
N PRO A 278 -3.61 18.07 -20.43
CA PRO A 278 -4.68 18.71 -21.19
C PRO A 278 -6.08 18.11 -20.92
N GLY A 279 -6.15 16.85 -20.48
CA GLY A 279 -7.41 16.19 -20.16
C GLY A 279 -7.98 16.60 -18.79
N PRO A 280 -9.25 16.26 -18.52
CA PRO A 280 -9.89 16.58 -17.25
C PRO A 280 -9.28 15.75 -16.11
N PHE A 281 -9.06 16.39 -14.97
CA PHE A 281 -8.70 15.70 -13.74
C PHE A 281 -9.91 14.93 -13.21
N ALA A 282 -9.72 13.64 -12.94
CA ALA A 282 -10.77 12.71 -12.52
C ALA A 282 -10.68 12.36 -11.02
N GLY A 283 -9.59 12.70 -10.35
CA GLY A 283 -9.43 12.53 -8.91
C GLY A 283 -8.08 11.99 -8.47
N THR A 284 -7.95 11.70 -7.18
CA THR A 284 -6.73 11.14 -6.59
C THR A 284 -7.05 9.89 -5.79
N ILE A 285 -6.26 8.84 -6.03
CA ILE A 285 -6.28 7.57 -5.30
C ILE A 285 -5.01 7.49 -4.46
N VAL A 286 -5.14 7.28 -3.16
CA VAL A 286 -4.00 7.14 -2.24
C VAL A 286 -4.10 5.81 -1.52
N GLY A 287 -3.06 4.99 -1.53
CA GLY A 287 -3.02 3.77 -0.74
C GLY A 287 -1.62 3.31 -0.38
N GLY A 288 -1.53 2.27 0.44
CA GLY A 288 -0.26 1.68 0.86
C GLY A 288 -0.22 1.29 2.34
N ASP A 289 0.98 0.96 2.82
CA ASP A 289 1.24 0.69 4.23
C ASP A 289 1.43 2.03 4.97
N PHE A 290 0.36 2.51 5.57
CA PHE A 290 0.43 3.74 6.35
C PHE A 290 1.11 3.56 7.69
N ASN A 291 1.30 2.33 8.18
CA ASN A 291 1.74 2.08 9.54
C ASN A 291 0.84 2.72 10.62
N ALA A 292 -0.42 2.96 10.24
CA ALA A 292 -1.41 3.58 11.08
C ALA A 292 -2.12 2.56 11.97
N GLN A 293 -2.55 3.02 13.13
CA GLN A 293 -3.49 2.29 13.98
C GLN A 293 -4.72 3.15 14.24
N LEU A 294 -5.88 2.51 14.15
CA LEU A 294 -7.13 3.05 14.65
C LEU A 294 -7.23 2.73 16.14
N SER A 295 -7.14 3.76 16.98
CA SER A 295 -7.65 3.69 18.34
C SER A 295 -9.18 3.79 18.28
N PRO A 296 -9.95 3.20 19.22
CA PRO A 296 -11.40 3.40 19.31
C PRO A 296 -11.83 4.88 19.35
N ASP A 297 -10.91 5.76 19.75
CA ASP A 297 -11.20 7.16 20.06
C ASP A 297 -10.56 8.16 19.08
N VAL A 298 -9.50 7.79 18.35
CA VAL A 298 -8.78 8.67 17.40
C VAL A 298 -8.13 7.84 16.28
N SER A 299 -8.27 8.31 15.04
CA SER A 299 -7.44 7.84 13.94
C SER A 299 -6.10 8.57 13.92
N THR A 300 -5.03 7.81 13.79
CA THR A 300 -3.70 8.38 13.53
C THR A 300 -3.50 8.80 12.08
N VAL A 301 -4.47 8.52 11.21
CA VAL A 301 -4.45 8.93 9.82
C VAL A 301 -5.19 10.27 9.66
N PRO A 302 -4.51 11.40 9.43
CA PRO A 302 -5.13 12.71 9.26
C PRO A 302 -5.99 12.84 7.98
N TRP A 303 -6.16 11.78 7.17
CA TRP A 303 -7.17 11.69 6.10
C TRP A 303 -8.56 11.28 6.62
N GLU A 304 -8.69 10.74 7.83
CA GLU A 304 -9.94 10.18 8.36
C GLU A 304 -10.86 11.20 9.04
N MET A 305 -10.81 12.46 8.58
CA MET A 305 -11.56 13.54 9.21
C MET A 305 -13.06 13.52 8.90
N GLU A 306 -13.55 12.56 8.13
CA GLU A 306 -14.99 12.30 8.05
C GLU A 306 -15.32 10.81 8.06
N LEU A 307 -15.51 10.32 9.29
CA LEU A 307 -16.15 9.06 9.56
C LEU A 307 -17.68 9.30 9.80
N SER A 308 -18.49 9.08 8.76
CA SER A 308 -19.97 9.06 8.74
C SER A 308 -20.65 8.42 9.96
N GLY A 309 -21.13 9.24 10.89
CA GLY A 309 -22.14 8.89 11.90
C GLY A 309 -21.65 8.87 13.35
N ARG A 310 -20.34 8.85 13.59
CA ARG A 310 -19.75 9.26 14.88
C ARG A 310 -18.66 10.27 14.56
N ARG A 311 -19.00 11.55 14.72
CA ARG A 311 -18.09 12.68 14.50
C ARG A 311 -16.89 12.52 15.42
N TYR A 312 -15.73 12.15 14.91
CA TYR A 312 -14.50 12.23 15.69
C TYR A 312 -13.85 13.61 15.54
N LEU A 313 -13.95 14.25 14.37
CA LEU A 313 -13.41 15.58 14.13
C LEU A 313 -14.26 16.32 13.07
N SER A 314 -15.22 17.14 13.48
CA SER A 314 -15.93 18.05 12.57
C SER A 314 -15.13 19.33 12.39
N TRP A 315 -14.96 19.81 11.15
CA TRP A 315 -14.39 21.13 10.93
C TRP A 315 -15.43 22.24 11.18
N PRO A 316 -15.06 23.36 11.83
CA PRO A 316 -13.77 23.60 12.48
C PRO A 316 -13.58 22.79 13.76
N LEU A 317 -12.34 22.32 14.01
CA LEU A 317 -12.00 21.60 15.24
C LEU A 317 -12.12 22.51 16.47
N GLU A 318 -12.91 22.09 17.46
CA GLU A 318 -13.03 22.79 18.72
C GLU A 318 -11.83 22.52 19.64
N ALA A 319 -11.53 23.45 20.56
CA ALA A 319 -10.41 23.32 21.49
C ALA A 319 -10.43 22.02 22.31
N ALA A 320 -11.62 21.53 22.68
CA ALA A 320 -11.78 20.26 23.38
C ALA A 320 -11.36 19.06 22.52
N GLN A 321 -11.71 19.07 21.23
CA GLN A 321 -11.33 18.02 20.28
C GLN A 321 -9.83 18.01 20.02
N LEU A 322 -9.20 19.18 19.90
CA LEU A 322 -7.75 19.31 19.76
C LEU A 322 -7.01 18.76 20.98
N LYS A 323 -7.51 19.05 22.19
CA LYS A 323 -6.94 18.53 23.43
C LYS A 323 -7.03 16.99 23.49
N THR A 324 -8.17 16.42 23.10
CA THR A 324 -8.35 14.96 23.04
C THR A 324 -7.41 14.32 22.03
N LEU A 325 -7.32 14.88 20.82
CA LEU A 325 -6.41 14.41 19.77
C LEU A 325 -4.96 14.39 20.26
N LYS A 326 -4.50 15.48 20.88
CA LYS A 326 -3.16 15.56 21.46
C LYS A 326 -2.90 14.44 22.46
N ASN A 327 -3.80 14.25 23.42
CA ASN A 327 -3.65 13.26 24.47
C ASN A 327 -3.59 11.83 23.93
N GLU A 328 -4.43 11.50 22.94
CA GLU A 328 -4.43 10.17 22.32
C GLU A 328 -3.17 9.94 21.46
N LEU A 329 -2.66 10.96 20.76
CA LEU A 329 -1.38 10.86 20.04
C LEU A 329 -0.21 10.57 20.99
N ILE A 330 -0.15 11.26 22.14
CA ILE A 330 0.88 11.04 23.16
C ILE A 330 0.76 9.63 23.76
N LYS A 331 -0.45 9.23 24.16
CA LYS A 331 -0.73 7.90 24.69
C LYS A 331 -0.35 6.80 23.71
N TYR A 332 -0.64 7.00 22.42
CA TYR A 332 -0.27 6.05 21.37
C TYR A 332 1.25 5.97 21.17
N ASN A 333 1.95 7.11 21.23
CA ASN A 333 3.41 7.15 21.18
C ASN A 333 4.06 6.24 22.25
N PHE A 334 3.58 6.34 23.49
CA PHE A 334 4.10 5.57 24.62
C PHE A 334 3.49 4.17 24.80
N ASN A 335 2.70 3.69 23.84
CA ASN A 335 2.17 2.33 23.90
C ASN A 335 3.27 1.31 23.57
N GLU A 336 3.79 0.62 24.59
CA GLU A 336 4.85 -0.39 24.45
C GLU A 336 4.38 -1.67 23.73
N LYS A 337 3.07 -1.92 23.68
CA LYS A 337 2.50 -3.09 22.98
C LYS A 337 2.53 -2.95 21.46
N VAL A 338 2.86 -1.76 20.97
CA VAL A 338 2.91 -1.42 19.55
C VAL A 338 4.29 -0.84 19.31
N ASP A 339 5.17 -1.55 18.59
CA ASP A 339 6.46 -1.04 18.10
C ASP A 339 7.20 -0.08 19.04
N ALA A 340 7.67 -0.60 20.19
CA ALA A 340 8.29 0.19 21.25
C ALA A 340 9.45 1.06 20.74
N ASP A 341 10.23 0.56 19.78
CA ASP A 341 11.37 1.25 19.18
C ASP A 341 10.98 2.45 18.32
N ALA A 342 9.72 2.55 17.88
CA ALA A 342 9.21 3.67 17.11
C ALA A 342 8.81 4.88 17.97
N SER A 343 8.81 4.74 19.31
CA SER A 343 8.40 5.81 20.24
C SER A 343 9.37 6.98 20.23
N VAL A 344 8.85 8.20 20.26
CA VAL A 344 9.61 9.37 20.73
C VAL A 344 9.82 9.19 22.23
N ARG A 345 11.08 8.98 22.65
CA ARG A 345 11.40 8.52 24.02
C ARG A 345 11.26 9.62 25.06
N ASP A 346 11.58 10.86 24.72
CA ASP A 346 11.45 12.01 25.61
C ASP A 346 9.98 12.48 25.66
N PRO A 347 9.32 12.51 26.84
CA PRO A 347 7.98 13.02 27.01
C PRO A 347 7.78 14.46 26.54
N ALA A 348 8.73 15.36 26.83
CA ALA A 348 8.62 16.76 26.44
C ALA A 348 8.74 16.92 24.91
N GLU A 349 9.62 16.13 24.27
CA GLU A 349 9.72 16.08 22.81
C GLU A 349 8.41 15.53 22.19
N ALA A 350 7.86 14.46 22.75
CA ALA A 350 6.62 13.85 22.24
C ALA A 350 5.43 14.82 22.35
N GLU A 351 5.31 15.56 23.46
CA GLU A 351 4.30 16.60 23.64
C GLU A 351 4.45 17.73 22.61
N TRP A 352 5.65 18.30 22.50
CA TRP A 352 5.94 19.38 21.55
C TRP A 352 5.64 18.96 20.10
N ARG A 353 6.04 17.74 19.72
CA ARG A 353 5.80 17.18 18.38
C ARG A 353 4.31 16.97 18.10
N ALA A 354 3.55 16.47 19.06
CA ALA A 354 2.11 16.29 18.91
C ALA A 354 1.40 17.64 18.74
N GLU A 355 1.77 18.66 19.51
CA GLU A 355 1.24 20.02 19.35
C GLU A 355 1.56 20.57 17.96
N HIS A 356 2.82 20.48 17.54
CA HIS A 356 3.25 21.00 16.26
C HIS A 356 2.60 20.27 15.07
N ALA A 357 2.39 18.96 15.16
CA ALA A 357 1.69 18.20 14.14
C ALA A 357 0.21 18.61 14.02
N ILE A 358 -0.45 18.88 15.15
CA ILE A 358 -1.83 19.39 15.19
C ILE A 358 -1.90 20.81 14.62
N GLU A 359 -0.95 21.69 14.96
CA GLU A 359 -0.85 23.03 14.38
C GLU A 359 -0.70 22.99 12.87
N ASN A 360 0.18 22.11 12.37
CA ASN A 360 0.37 21.90 10.94
C ASN A 360 -0.88 21.37 10.26
N LEU A 361 -1.62 20.45 10.89
CA LEU A 361 -2.92 19.99 10.40
C LEU A 361 -3.94 21.14 10.31
N LEU A 362 -4.00 21.99 11.34
CA LEU A 362 -4.89 23.15 11.38
C LEU A 362 -4.53 24.18 10.30
N ALA A 363 -3.24 24.50 10.14
CA ALA A 363 -2.74 25.40 9.11
C ALA A 363 -3.09 24.86 7.72
N PHE A 364 -2.79 23.58 7.48
CA PHE A 364 -3.10 22.91 6.22
C PHE A 364 -4.61 22.91 5.93
N SER A 365 -5.47 22.64 6.92
CA SER A 365 -6.92 22.68 6.68
C SER A 365 -7.44 24.07 6.31
N ARG A 366 -6.85 25.15 6.84
CA ARG A 366 -7.24 26.51 6.46
C ARG A 366 -6.86 26.82 5.02
N GLU A 367 -5.66 26.42 4.60
CA GLU A 367 -5.21 26.50 3.21
C GLU A 367 -6.11 25.67 2.28
N TRP A 368 -6.52 24.49 2.74
CA TRP A 368 -7.26 23.49 1.95
C TRP A 368 -8.75 23.81 1.78
N ASN A 369 -9.41 24.32 2.81
CA ASN A 369 -10.82 24.74 2.73
C ASN A 369 -11.04 25.88 1.72
N ALA A 370 -9.97 26.52 1.24
CA ALA A 370 -10.02 27.51 0.17
C ALA A 370 -10.03 26.88 -1.25
N ILE A 371 -9.84 25.55 -1.37
CA ILE A 371 -9.76 24.84 -2.65
C ILE A 371 -11.02 23.96 -2.83
N PRO A 372 -11.97 24.32 -3.72
CA PRO A 372 -13.19 23.54 -3.97
C PRO A 372 -12.91 22.12 -4.50
N GLY A 373 -13.64 21.10 -4.03
CA GLY A 373 -13.62 19.73 -4.59
C GLY A 373 -12.76 18.69 -3.86
N TYR A 374 -12.21 19.02 -2.68
CA TYR A 374 -11.16 18.25 -2.05
C TYR A 374 -11.51 17.62 -0.68
N THR A 375 -12.71 17.08 -0.51
CA THR A 375 -13.03 16.26 0.66
C THR A 375 -12.63 14.79 0.42
N TRP A 376 -12.17 14.10 1.46
CA TRP A 376 -11.66 12.72 1.38
C TRP A 376 -12.40 11.89 2.43
N GLY A 377 -13.03 10.78 2.03
CA GLY A 377 -13.85 9.97 2.91
C GLY A 377 -13.45 8.50 2.93
N LEU A 378 -12.88 8.03 4.04
CA LEU A 378 -12.68 6.59 4.29
C LEU A 378 -14.00 5.85 4.50
N GLN A 379 -15.01 6.53 5.06
CA GLN A 379 -16.21 5.85 5.51
C GLN A 379 -17.22 5.55 4.42
N GLU A 380 -17.21 6.26 3.30
CA GLU A 380 -18.14 5.92 2.22
C GLU A 380 -17.84 4.54 1.66
N SER A 381 -16.58 4.19 1.46
CA SER A 381 -16.10 2.86 1.03
C SER A 381 -16.49 1.75 2.00
N LEU A 382 -16.18 1.95 3.29
CA LEU A 382 -16.38 0.92 4.32
C LEU A 382 -17.84 0.80 4.75
N ALA A 383 -18.57 1.91 4.90
CA ALA A 383 -20.00 1.90 5.20
C ALA A 383 -20.83 1.45 4.00
N PHE A 384 -20.40 1.68 2.75
CA PHE A 384 -21.04 1.07 1.59
C PHE A 384 -20.82 -0.45 1.56
N ALA A 385 -19.58 -0.91 1.75
CA ALA A 385 -19.24 -2.33 1.79
C ALA A 385 -19.95 -3.09 2.92
N GLN A 386 -20.10 -2.47 4.10
CA GLN A 386 -20.89 -3.01 5.21
C GLN A 386 -22.40 -2.98 4.92
N ARG A 387 -22.96 -1.85 4.45
CA ARG A 387 -24.41 -1.70 4.16
C ARG A 387 -24.91 -2.67 3.08
N ARG A 388 -24.05 -3.03 2.13
CA ARG A 388 -24.37 -3.98 1.04
C ARG A 388 -24.01 -5.43 1.35
N SER A 389 -23.52 -5.75 2.55
CA SER A 389 -22.96 -7.07 2.87
C SER A 389 -21.88 -7.52 1.87
N LEU A 390 -21.08 -6.59 1.34
CA LEU A 390 -19.98 -6.86 0.41
C LEU A 390 -18.67 -7.16 1.15
N CYS A 391 -18.61 -6.82 2.44
CA CYS A 391 -17.77 -7.54 3.39
C CYS A 391 -18.47 -8.85 3.79
N LYS A 392 -18.07 -9.97 3.19
CA LYS A 392 -18.45 -11.32 3.64
C LYS A 392 -17.22 -12.11 4.02
N LEU A 393 -17.29 -12.84 5.14
CA LEU A 393 -16.48 -14.03 5.35
C LEU A 393 -16.72 -14.95 4.13
N PRO A 394 -15.70 -15.35 3.35
CA PRO A 394 -15.95 -16.23 2.23
C PRO A 394 -16.45 -17.57 2.73
N VAL A 395 -17.55 -18.01 2.14
CA VAL A 395 -18.04 -19.38 2.24
C VAL A 395 -17.49 -20.12 1.02
N GLY A 396 -16.38 -20.83 1.21
CA GLY A 396 -15.68 -21.60 0.20
C GLY A 396 -14.47 -22.34 0.78
N PRO A 397 -13.94 -23.39 0.14
CA PRO A 397 -12.86 -24.22 0.67
C PRO A 397 -11.50 -23.50 0.76
N GLU A 398 -11.33 -22.38 0.04
CA GLU A 398 -10.18 -21.49 0.18
C GLU A 398 -10.61 -20.24 0.96
N LYS A 399 -10.21 -20.14 2.23
CA LYS A 399 -10.61 -19.05 3.13
C LYS A 399 -9.76 -17.79 2.90
N TRP A 400 -10.31 -16.81 2.19
CA TRP A 400 -9.81 -15.43 2.17
C TRP A 400 -10.40 -14.70 3.39
N ASP A 401 -9.78 -14.78 4.58
CA ASP A 401 -10.37 -14.25 5.83
C ASP A 401 -10.77 -12.76 5.67
N ALA A 402 -11.90 -12.32 6.23
CA ALA A 402 -12.47 -10.97 6.00
C ALA A 402 -12.04 -9.95 7.08
N SER A 403 -11.90 -8.68 6.69
CA SER A 403 -11.37 -7.56 7.49
C SER A 403 -12.36 -6.81 8.40
N CYS A 404 -13.40 -7.46 8.89
CA CYS A 404 -14.35 -6.78 9.77
C CYS A 404 -13.87 -6.59 11.22
N SER A 405 -12.58 -6.79 11.52
CA SER A 405 -11.99 -6.51 12.84
C SER A 405 -11.00 -5.33 12.79
N LEU A 406 -11.50 -4.16 13.18
CA LEU A 406 -10.80 -2.86 13.30
C LEU A 406 -9.61 -2.81 14.29
N LYS A 407 -9.16 -3.95 14.85
CA LYS A 407 -8.27 -3.96 16.03
C LYS A 407 -6.77 -3.99 15.72
N SER A 408 -6.36 -4.12 14.45
CA SER A 408 -4.94 -4.26 14.11
C SER A 408 -4.62 -3.60 12.76
N ARG A 409 -3.63 -2.69 12.79
CA ARG A 409 -2.81 -2.09 11.71
C ARG A 409 -3.41 -2.15 10.30
N ILE A 410 -3.68 -0.99 9.69
CA ILE A 410 -4.47 -0.92 8.46
C ILE A 410 -3.63 -0.33 7.31
N ASP A 411 -3.36 -1.15 6.30
CA ASP A 411 -3.09 -0.69 4.93
C ASP A 411 -4.40 -0.08 4.43
N LEU A 412 -4.41 1.12 3.85
CA LEU A 412 -5.64 1.85 3.50
C LEU A 412 -5.67 2.21 2.00
N ILE A 413 -6.86 2.43 1.44
CA ILE A 413 -7.03 3.06 0.12
C ILE A 413 -8.12 4.13 0.23
N PHE A 414 -7.78 5.35 -0.17
CA PHE A 414 -8.62 6.53 -0.13
C PHE A 414 -8.78 7.12 -1.52
N THR A 415 -9.86 7.88 -1.69
CA THR A 415 -10.03 8.75 -2.85
C THR A 415 -10.57 10.12 -2.46
N ASN A 416 -10.36 11.13 -3.30
CA ASN A 416 -11.03 12.41 -3.18
C ASN A 416 -12.51 12.30 -3.60
N THR A 417 -13.31 13.32 -3.27
CA THR A 417 -14.76 13.35 -3.56
C THR A 417 -15.12 13.27 -5.03
N GLU A 418 -14.20 13.56 -5.94
CA GLU A 418 -14.44 13.46 -7.38
C GLU A 418 -14.44 12.01 -7.88
N MET A 419 -14.26 11.02 -6.99
CA MET A 419 -14.41 9.61 -7.34
C MET A 419 -15.30 8.89 -6.33
N ALA A 420 -16.27 8.17 -6.85
CA ALA A 420 -17.16 7.31 -6.11
C ALA A 420 -16.52 5.94 -5.84
N VAL A 421 -16.44 5.52 -4.58
CA VAL A 421 -16.08 4.13 -4.29
C VAL A 421 -17.27 3.23 -4.58
N GLN A 422 -17.10 2.29 -5.51
CA GLN A 422 -18.12 1.31 -5.88
C GLN A 422 -18.04 0.07 -5.00
N ASN A 423 -16.85 -0.50 -4.86
CA ASN A 423 -16.63 -1.71 -4.11
C ASN A 423 -15.30 -1.61 -3.35
N SER A 424 -15.20 -2.27 -2.20
CA SER A 424 -13.93 -2.45 -1.48
C SER A 424 -13.95 -3.73 -0.66
N TYR A 425 -12.82 -4.44 -0.62
CA TYR A 425 -12.66 -5.68 0.16
C TYR A 425 -11.20 -5.94 0.52
N VAL A 426 -11.01 -6.88 1.45
CA VAL A 426 -9.68 -7.35 1.86
C VAL A 426 -9.40 -8.71 1.28
N VAL A 427 -8.25 -8.79 0.63
CA VAL A 427 -7.82 -9.91 -0.19
C VAL A 427 -6.91 -10.82 0.62
N TYR A 428 -5.98 -10.24 1.36
CA TYR A 428 -5.12 -10.94 2.28
C TYR A 428 -5.38 -10.34 3.64
N SER A 429 -5.97 -11.04 4.60
CA SER A 429 -6.37 -10.41 5.88
C SER A 429 -5.46 -10.74 7.05
N LYS A 430 -4.56 -11.72 6.86
CA LYS A 430 -3.68 -12.15 7.93
C LYS A 430 -2.49 -11.21 8.01
N ASN A 431 -2.51 -10.35 9.02
CA ASN A 431 -1.29 -9.77 9.54
C ASN A 431 -0.63 -10.80 10.46
N ASN A 432 0.20 -11.68 9.89
CA ASN A 432 0.87 -12.72 10.66
C ASN A 432 2.32 -12.85 10.23
N TRP A 433 3.17 -12.11 10.94
CA TRP A 433 4.64 -12.17 10.89
C TRP A 433 5.22 -13.54 11.22
N LYS A 434 4.41 -14.53 11.62
CA LYS A 434 4.81 -15.93 11.84
C LYS A 434 4.28 -16.86 10.75
N SER A 435 3.36 -16.41 9.89
CA SER A 435 2.74 -17.29 8.92
C SER A 435 3.71 -17.59 7.79
N LEU A 436 3.97 -18.87 7.55
CA LEU A 436 4.69 -19.32 6.36
C LEU A 436 3.73 -19.69 5.22
N GLN A 437 2.43 -19.51 5.40
CA GLN A 437 1.41 -19.91 4.41
C GLN A 437 0.73 -18.72 3.74
N SER A 438 0.85 -17.52 4.31
CA SER A 438 0.26 -16.31 3.74
C SER A 438 1.09 -15.76 2.58
N LEU A 439 0.40 -15.06 1.69
CA LEU A 439 0.96 -14.30 0.57
C LEU A 439 1.46 -12.92 0.98
N SER A 440 1.16 -12.52 2.20
CA SER A 440 1.49 -11.25 2.79
C SER A 440 1.44 -11.41 4.30
N ASP A 441 2.36 -10.75 4.97
CA ASP A 441 2.38 -10.47 6.40
C ASP A 441 1.59 -9.20 6.74
N HIS A 442 1.09 -8.47 5.73
CA HIS A 442 0.19 -7.33 5.86
C HIS A 442 -1.16 -7.56 5.14
N PRO A 443 -2.23 -6.86 5.56
CA PRO A 443 -3.49 -6.96 4.86
C PRO A 443 -3.45 -6.37 3.43
N GLY A 444 -3.89 -7.11 2.42
CA GLY A 444 -4.07 -6.59 1.06
C GLY A 444 -5.46 -5.99 0.87
N LEU A 445 -5.54 -4.74 0.44
CA LEU A 445 -6.79 -4.02 0.17
C LEU A 445 -7.08 -3.91 -1.31
N TRP A 446 -8.32 -4.18 -1.71
CA TRP A 446 -8.81 -3.87 -3.04
C TRP A 446 -9.94 -2.84 -2.99
N ALA A 447 -10.00 -1.95 -3.99
CA ALA A 447 -11.08 -1.00 -4.17
C ALA A 447 -11.36 -0.70 -5.65
N GLU A 448 -12.61 -0.38 -5.97
CA GLU A 448 -13.07 0.09 -7.29
C GLU A 448 -13.62 1.51 -7.21
N PHE A 449 -13.23 2.35 -8.17
CA PHE A 449 -13.59 3.76 -8.21
C PHE A 449 -14.25 4.16 -9.53
N LEU A 450 -15.30 4.97 -9.48
CA LEU A 450 -15.92 5.62 -10.65
C LEU A 450 -15.71 7.14 -10.58
N PRO A 451 -15.18 7.79 -11.63
CA PRO A 451 -15.08 9.25 -11.69
C PRO A 451 -16.47 9.94 -11.63
N ASP A 452 -16.60 11.00 -10.82
CA ASP A 452 -17.86 11.71 -10.56
C ASP A 452 -18.44 12.46 -11.76
N SER A 453 -17.62 12.78 -12.77
CA SER A 453 -18.10 13.29 -14.08
C SER A 453 -19.09 12.37 -14.80
N GLN A 454 -19.44 11.24 -14.19
CA GLN A 454 -20.23 10.14 -14.74
C GLN A 454 -21.32 9.64 -13.77
N ARG A 455 -21.51 10.28 -12.61
CA ARG A 455 -22.74 10.16 -11.81
C ARG A 455 -23.84 11.00 -12.44
#